data_AF-A0A3C0TWL7-F1
#
_entry.id   AF-A0A3C0TWL7-F1
#
_cell.length_a   1.000
_cell.length_b   1.000
_cell.length_c   1.000
_cell.angle_alpha   90.00
_cell.angle_beta   90.00
_cell.angle_gamma   90.00
#
_symmetry.space_group_name_H-M   'P 1'
#
loop_
_entity.id
_entity.type
_entity.pdbx_description
1 polymer ?
#
loop_
_entity_poly.entity_id
_entity_poly.type
_entity_poly.pdbx_seq_one_letter_code
_entity_poly.pdbx_strand_id
1 'polypeptide(L)' 'ANPEIHRLTTAEEIWNDTGGKVDVVISGVGTGGTLTGVGSVLKARKPELKMIAVEPEDSPVISGGQPGPHKIQGN' A
#
# COMPACT_ATOMS: atom_id res chain seq x y z
N ALA A 1 -6.74 7.50 4.30
CA ALA A 1 -5.58 8.04 3.55
C ALA A 1 -5.95 8.36 2.10
N ASN A 2 -5.62 9.55 1.59
CA ASN A 2 -5.86 9.95 0.20
C ASN A 2 -4.80 9.31 -0.72
N PRO A 3 -5.15 8.52 -1.75
CA PRO A 3 -4.16 7.94 -2.67
C PRO A 3 -3.27 8.97 -3.36
N GLU A 4 -3.78 10.17 -3.64
CA GLU A 4 -3.05 11.20 -4.40
C GLU A 4 -1.77 11.67 -3.69
N ILE A 5 -1.84 11.91 -2.37
CA ILE A 5 -0.66 12.38 -1.64
C ILE A 5 0.44 11.31 -1.64
N HIS A 6 0.08 10.04 -1.51
CA HIS A 6 1.03 8.93 -1.54
C HIS A 6 1.66 8.72 -2.92
N ARG A 7 0.99 9.11 -4.01
CA ARG A 7 1.61 9.15 -5.34
C ARG A 7 2.69 10.22 -5.42
N LEU A 8 2.37 11.42 -4.92
CA LEU A 8 3.22 12.60 -5.09
C LEU A 8 4.39 12.65 -4.12
N THR A 9 4.25 12.05 -2.92
CA THR A 9 5.29 12.08 -1.90
C THR A 9 5.84 10.69 -1.63
N THR A 10 5.06 9.83 -0.97
CA THR A 10 5.55 8.54 -0.45
C THR A 10 6.16 7.65 -1.52
N ALA A 11 5.60 7.61 -2.73
CA ALA A 11 6.16 6.84 -3.83
C ALA A 11 7.52 7.38 -4.31
N GLU A 12 7.66 8.71 -4.37
CA GLU A 12 8.90 9.38 -4.80
C GLU A 12 9.99 9.23 -3.74
N GLU A 13 9.63 9.36 -2.46
CA GLU A 13 10.54 9.12 -1.33
C GLU A 13 11.12 7.70 -1.40
N ILE A 14 10.27 6.67 -1.50
CA ILE A 14 10.71 5.27 -1.62
C ILE A 14 11.61 5.07 -2.84
N TRP A 15 11.23 5.65 -3.99
CA TRP A 15 12.01 5.49 -5.22
C TRP A 15 13.40 6.13 -5.11
N ASN A 16 13.48 7.35 -4.60
CA ASN A 16 14.72 8.10 -4.49
C ASN A 16 15.63 7.51 -3.43
N ASP A 17 15.09 7.16 -2.25
CA ASP A 17 15.86 6.62 -1.13
C ASP A 17 16.44 5.23 -1.45
N THR A 18 15.74 4.46 -2.28
CA THR A 18 16.23 3.15 -2.74
C THR A 18 17.05 3.23 -4.03
N GLY A 19 17.18 4.41 -4.64
CA GLY A 19 17.82 4.58 -5.94
C GLY A 19 17.19 3.71 -7.04
N GLY A 20 15.86 3.51 -6.99
CA GLY A 20 15.10 2.65 -7.89
C GLY A 20 15.30 1.15 -7.68
N LYS A 21 15.96 0.74 -6.59
CA LYS A 21 16.26 -0.68 -6.30
C LYS A 21 15.21 -1.37 -5.45
N VAL A 22 14.11 -0.70 -5.10
CA VAL A 22 12.99 -1.34 -4.41
C VAL A 22 12.45 -2.51 -5.24
N ASP A 23 12.34 -3.69 -4.62
CA ASP A 23 11.79 -4.91 -5.24
C ASP A 23 10.43 -5.29 -4.67
N VAL A 24 10.21 -5.01 -3.38
CA VAL A 24 9.02 -5.38 -2.65
C VAL A 24 8.62 -4.24 -1.71
N VAL A 25 7.34 -3.88 -1.71
CA VAL A 25 6.73 -2.96 -0.74
C VAL A 25 5.66 -3.71 0.03
N ILE A 26 5.77 -3.70 1.36
CA ILE A 26 4.81 -4.32 2.27
C ILE A 26 4.15 -3.19 3.07
N SER A 27 2.82 -3.11 3.01
CA SER A 27 2.07 -2.09 3.73
C SER A 27 0.85 -2.71 4.40
N GLY A 28 0.66 -2.37 5.68
CA GLY A 28 -0.64 -2.55 6.33
C GLY A 28 -1.72 -1.77 5.58
N VAL A 29 -2.90 -2.34 5.43
CA VAL A 29 -4.01 -1.70 4.72
C VAL A 29 -5.16 -1.37 5.66
N GLY A 30 -5.42 -0.07 5.84
CA GLY A 30 -6.66 0.44 6.42
C GLY A 30 -7.65 0.85 5.32
N THR A 31 -7.45 2.04 4.74
CA THR A 31 -8.33 2.56 3.65
C THR A 31 -7.82 2.27 2.23
N GLY A 32 -6.74 1.49 2.07
CA GLY A 32 -6.14 1.20 0.76
C GLY A 32 -5.35 2.35 0.09
N GLY A 33 -5.33 3.55 0.69
CA GLY A 33 -4.76 4.74 0.06
C GLY A 33 -3.26 4.66 -0.22
N THR A 34 -2.50 4.15 0.75
CA THR A 34 -1.03 4.02 0.63
C THR A 34 -0.64 3.01 -0.44
N LEU A 35 -1.22 1.80 -0.39
CA LEU A 35 -0.93 0.75 -1.37
C LEU A 35 -1.30 1.18 -2.79
N THR A 36 -2.46 1.82 -2.96
CA THR A 36 -2.93 2.30 -4.27
C THR A 36 -2.06 3.43 -4.79
N GLY A 37 -1.75 4.44 -3.96
CA GLY A 37 -0.94 5.57 -4.37
C GLY A 37 0.48 5.16 -4.72
N VAL A 38 1.17 4.51 -3.78
CA VAL A 38 2.55 4.02 -3.97
C VAL A 38 2.63 3.02 -5.13
N GLY A 39 1.72 2.05 -5.17
CA GLY A 39 1.70 1.02 -6.20
C GLY A 39 1.50 1.58 -7.61
N SER A 40 0.66 2.61 -7.77
CA SER A 40 0.40 3.21 -9.08
C SER A 40 1.64 3.87 -9.71
N VAL A 41 2.52 4.46 -8.88
CA VAL A 41 3.74 5.13 -9.36
C VAL A 41 4.89 4.13 -9.48
N LEU A 42 5.12 3.32 -8.43
CA LEU A 42 6.25 2.40 -8.42
C LEU A 42 6.11 1.28 -9.45
N LYS A 43 4.91 0.74 -9.69
CA LYS A 43 4.72 -0.26 -10.76
C LYS A 43 4.84 0.32 -12.17
N ALA A 44 4.55 1.61 -12.36
CA ALA A 44 4.77 2.26 -13.64
C ALA A 44 6.27 2.41 -13.96
N ARG A 45 7.11 2.57 -12.92
CA ARG A 45 8.57 2.63 -13.06
C ARG A 45 9.24 1.26 -13.11
N LYS A 46 8.73 0.31 -12.32
CA LYS A 46 9.26 -1.05 -12.18
C LYS A 46 8.11 -2.07 -12.14
N PRO A 47 7.66 -2.58 -13.29
CA PRO A 47 6.51 -3.48 -13.39
C PRO A 47 6.66 -4.79 -12.60
N GLU A 48 7.89 -5.26 -12.41
CA GLU A 48 8.21 -6.46 -11.64
C GLU A 48 8.11 -6.28 -10.11
N LEU A 49 7.94 -5.03 -9.64
CA LEU A 49 7.83 -4.72 -8.23
C LEU A 49 6.59 -5.37 -7.59
N LYS A 50 6.81 -6.03 -6.45
CA LYS A 50 5.73 -6.68 -5.70
C LYS A 50 5.16 -5.73 -4.65
N MET A 51 3.86 -5.50 -4.73
CA MET A 51 3.09 -4.78 -3.70
C MET A 51 2.36 -5.82 -2.85
N ILE A 52 2.64 -5.86 -1.55
CA ILE A 52 2.03 -6.81 -0.61
C ILE A 52 1.19 -6.02 0.40
N ALA A 53 -0.11 -6.29 0.40
CA ALA A 53 -1.05 -5.79 1.39
C ALA A 53 -1.03 -6.71 2.60
N VAL A 54 -0.95 -6.13 3.79
CA VAL A 54 -1.16 -6.85 5.06
C VAL A 54 -2.47 -6.34 5.67
N GLU A 55 -3.41 -7.24 5.92
CA GLU A 55 -4.65 -6.94 6.63
C GLU A 55 -4.78 -7.84 7.85
N PRO A 56 -5.47 -7.39 8.91
CA PRO A 56 -5.76 -8.24 10.05
C PRO A 56 -6.68 -9.39 9.66
N GLU A 57 -6.38 -10.57 10.20
CA GLU A 57 -7.15 -11.81 9.98
C GLU A 57 -8.63 -11.65 10.36
N ASP A 58 -8.93 -10.76 11.32
CA ASP A 58 -10.27 -10.47 11.82
C ASP A 58 -11.12 -9.57 10.89
N SER A 59 -10.55 -8.97 9.85
CA SER A 59 -11.31 -8.16 8.88
C SER A 59 -10.63 -8.11 7.51
N PRO A 60 -10.67 -9.23 6.77
CA PRO A 60 -10.00 -9.34 5.50
C PRO A 60 -10.85 -8.77 4.35
N VAL A 61 -11.08 -7.46 4.39
CA VAL A 61 -11.96 -6.74 3.44
C VAL A 61 -11.39 -6.78 2.03
N ILE A 62 -10.05 -6.87 1.87
CA ILE A 62 -9.38 -6.87 0.56
C ILE A 62 -9.27 -8.28 -0.01
N SER A 63 -9.18 -9.32 0.82
CA SER A 63 -9.22 -10.72 0.39
C SER A 63 -10.63 -11.23 0.05
N GLY A 64 -11.65 -10.37 0.08
CA GLY A 64 -13.04 -10.73 -0.25
C GLY A 64 -13.83 -11.34 0.91
N GLY A 65 -13.36 -11.18 2.15
CA GLY A 65 -14.11 -11.55 3.35
C GLY A 65 -15.20 -10.53 3.68
N GLN A 66 -16.21 -10.97 4.45
CA GLN A 66 -17.23 -10.05 4.96
C GLN A 66 -16.61 -9.12 6.03
N PRO A 67 -16.86 -7.80 5.96
CA PRO A 67 -16.38 -6.86 6.96
C PRO A 67 -16.97 -7.22 8.34
N GLY A 68 -16.09 -7.60 9.27
CA GLY A 68 -16.42 -7.89 10.67
C GLY A 68 -15.99 -6.74 11.59
N PRO A 69 -16.71 -6.47 12.68
CA PRO A 69 -16.26 -5.52 13.69
C PRO A 69 -14.96 -6.03 14.32
N HIS A 70 -13.88 -5.26 14.19
CA HIS A 70 -12.54 -5.62 14.68
C HIS A 70 -11.87 -4.39 15.32
N LYS A 71 -10.92 -4.64 16.23
CA LYS A 71 -10.38 -3.64 17.19
C LYS A 71 -9.23 -2.78 16.65
N ILE A 72 -8.85 -2.88 15.38
CA ILE A 72 -7.70 -2.13 14.86
C ILE A 72 -8.20 -0.77 14.35
N GLN A 73 -8.09 0.23 15.22
CA GLN A 73 -8.40 1.61 14.91
C GLN A 73 -7.32 2.19 14.00
N GLY A 74 -7.64 2.37 12.71
CA GLY A 74 -6.89 3.23 11.81
C GLY A 74 -7.43 4.66 11.92
N ASN A 75 -6.67 5.54 12.58
CA ASN A 75 -6.86 6.99 12.45
C ASN A 75 -6.16 7.49 11.19
#